data_AF-A0A972W8D3-F1
#
_entry.id   AF-A0A972W8D3-F1
#
_cell.length_a   1.000
_cell.length_b   1.000
_cell.length_c   1.000
_cell.angle_alpha   90.00
_cell.angle_beta   90.00
_cell.angle_gamma   90.00
#
_symmetry.space_group_name_H-M   'P 1'
#
loop_
_entity.id
_entity.type
_entity.pdbx_description
1 polymer ?
#
loop_
_entity_poly.entity_id
_entity_poly.type
_entity_poly.pdbx_seq_one_letter_code
_entity_poly.pdbx_strand_id
1 'polypeptide(L)' 'MIYELRTYTTRAGAVPLILEANEEVGRPVRGDNYGKLEGYWYTDIGPLNQVVHVWSYTDMAERDRLRQELGTVDA' A
#
# COMPACT_ATOMS: atom_id res chain seq x y z
N MET A 1 0.28 11.67 -14.98
CA MET A 1 0.36 11.46 -13.52
C MET A 1 -0.97 10.93 -13.04
N ILE A 2 -0.98 9.83 -12.30
CA ILE A 2 -2.17 9.20 -11.71
C ILE A 2 -1.91 8.87 -10.23
N TYR A 3 -2.99 8.75 -9.46
CA TYR A 3 -2.95 8.35 -8.05
C TYR A 3 -3.85 7.11 -7.85
N GLU A 4 -3.25 6.01 -7.42
CA GLU A 4 -3.96 4.77 -7.07
C GLU A 4 -4.32 4.78 -5.58
N LEU A 5 -5.59 5.04 -5.27
CA LEU A 5 -6.15 4.82 -3.93
C LEU A 5 -6.50 3.34 -3.74
N ARG A 6 -5.98 2.74 -2.69
CA ARG A 6 -6.29 1.35 -2.33
C ARG A 6 -6.80 1.31 -0.89
N THR A 7 -7.90 0.60 -0.71
CA THR A 7 -8.57 0.43 0.59
C THR A 7 -8.73 -1.05 0.85
N TYR A 8 -8.19 -1.53 1.96
CA TYR A 8 -8.34 -2.90 2.40
C TYR A 8 -9.17 -2.94 3.66
N THR A 9 -10.15 -3.85 3.70
CA THR A 9 -10.86 -4.19 4.94
C THR A 9 -10.20 -5.43 5.54
N THR A 10 -9.68 -5.29 6.74
CA THR A 10 -8.96 -6.34 7.46
C THR A 10 -9.92 -7.13 8.36
N ARG A 11 -9.43 -8.21 8.97
CA ARG A 11 -10.16 -8.88 10.06
C ARG A 11 -10.28 -7.91 11.25
N ALA A 12 -11.37 -8.02 12.00
CA ALA A 12 -11.60 -7.18 13.17
C ALA A 12 -10.39 -7.21 14.12
N GLY A 13 -9.89 -6.04 14.50
CA GLY A 13 -8.74 -5.88 15.40
C GLY A 13 -7.37 -6.15 14.78
N ALA A 14 -7.28 -6.49 13.49
CA ALA A 14 -6.00 -6.81 12.83
C ALA A 14 -5.22 -5.59 12.31
N VAL A 15 -5.77 -4.38 12.41
CA VAL A 15 -5.11 -3.15 11.91
C VAL A 15 -3.69 -2.97 12.48
N PRO A 16 -3.44 -3.08 13.80
CA PRO A 16 -2.10 -2.90 14.35
C PRO A 16 -1.06 -3.85 13.74
N LEU A 17 -1.43 -5.13 13.58
CA LEU A 17 -0.56 -6.15 12.98
C LEU A 17 -0.20 -5.84 11.52
N ILE A 18 -1.16 -5.29 10.76
CA ILE A 18 -0.91 -4.87 9.37
C ILE A 18 0.01 -3.65 9.31
N LEU A 19 -0.13 -2.70 10.25
CA LEU A 19 0.75 -1.54 10.32
C LEU A 19 2.18 -1.94 10.67
N GLU A 20 2.37 -2.81 11.67
CA GLU A 20 3.67 -3.36 12.07
C GLU A 20 4.32 -4.12 10.91
N ALA A 21 3.62 -5.06 10.29
CA ALA A 21 4.15 -5.81 9.14
C ALA A 21 4.51 -4.90 7.94
N ASN A 22 3.77 -3.81 7.73
CA ASN A 22 4.11 -2.84 6.71
C ASN A 22 5.34 -2.02 7.09
N GLU A 23 5.48 -1.61 8.34
CA GLU A 23 6.65 -0.86 8.83
C GLU A 23 7.94 -1.69 8.75
N GLU A 24 7.87 -2.94 9.17
CA GLU A 24 9.04 -3.83 9.25
C GLU A 24 9.42 -4.47 7.91
N VAL A 25 8.43 -4.79 7.07
CA VAL A 25 8.66 -5.58 5.84
C VAL A 25 8.15 -4.85 4.60
N GLY A 26 6.85 -4.53 4.56
CA GLY A 26 6.19 -4.06 3.33
C GLY A 26 6.80 -2.78 2.75
N ARG A 27 6.99 -1.75 3.58
CA ARG A 27 7.57 -0.46 3.19
C ARG A 27 9.05 -0.57 2.84
N PRO A 28 9.92 -1.24 3.63
CA PRO A 28 11.31 -1.49 3.26
C PRO A 28 11.47 -2.25 1.94
N VAL A 29 10.73 -3.34 1.73
CA VAL A 29 10.80 -4.15 0.50
C VAL A 29 10.33 -3.35 -0.72
N ARG A 30 9.23 -2.61 -0.57
CA ARG A 30 8.66 -1.87 -1.70
C ARG A 30 9.44 -0.60 -2.05
N GLY A 31 9.90 0.15 -1.04
CA GLY A 31 10.48 1.47 -1.25
C GLY A 31 9.56 2.36 -2.10
N ASP A 32 10.16 3.29 -2.85
CA ASP A 32 9.46 4.06 -3.89
C ASP A 32 9.74 3.51 -5.31
N ASN A 33 10.40 2.35 -5.39
CA ASN A 33 10.81 1.72 -6.64
C ASN A 33 9.61 1.17 -7.43
N TYR A 34 8.52 0.83 -6.75
CA TYR A 34 7.32 0.22 -7.34
C TYR A 34 6.08 1.13 -7.23
N GLY A 35 6.30 2.43 -7.44
CA GLY A 35 5.38 3.52 -7.17
C GLY A 35 5.75 4.26 -5.89
N LYS A 36 5.53 5.58 -5.87
CA LYS A 36 5.85 6.42 -4.72
C LYS A 36 4.70 6.43 -3.73
N LEU A 37 4.99 6.21 -2.44
CA LEU A 37 3.99 6.29 -1.39
C LEU A 37 3.67 7.76 -1.08
N GLU A 38 2.43 8.17 -1.33
CA GLU A 38 1.97 9.53 -1.02
C GLU A 38 1.27 9.61 0.35
N GLY A 39 0.78 8.48 0.85
CA GLY A 39 0.39 8.35 2.25
C GLY A 39 -0.25 7.02 2.58
N TYR A 40 -0.28 6.73 3.88
CA TYR A 40 -0.68 5.45 4.46
C TYR A 40 -1.40 5.71 5.78
N TRP A 41 -2.63 5.27 5.91
CA TRP A 41 -3.53 5.57 7.02
C TRP A 41 -4.35 4.35 7.41
N TYR A 42 -5.00 4.43 8.57
CA TYR A 42 -6.07 3.54 8.97
C TYR A 42 -7.33 4.34 9.34
N THR A 43 -8.49 3.70 9.31
CA THR A 43 -9.75 4.37 9.67
C THR A 43 -10.00 4.31 11.17
N ASP A 44 -10.06 5.47 11.81
CA ASP A 44 -10.45 5.63 13.21
C ASP A 44 -11.96 5.94 13.37
N ILE A 45 -12.51 6.76 12.46
CA ILE A 45 -13.94 7.10 12.39
C ILE A 45 -14.47 6.79 10.99
N GLY A 46 -15.55 6.02 10.90
CA GLY A 46 -16.16 5.58 9.63
C GLY A 46 -16.12 4.05 9.46
N PRO A 47 -15.91 3.53 8.24
CA PRO A 47 -15.72 2.09 8.03
C PRO A 47 -14.46 1.57 8.75
N LEU A 48 -14.66 0.93 9.90
CA LEU A 48 -13.58 0.44 10.76
C LEU A 48 -12.85 -0.76 10.14
N ASN A 49 -11.69 -1.07 10.74
CA ASN A 49 -10.80 -2.15 10.30
C ASN A 49 -10.32 -1.96 8.86
N GLN A 50 -10.07 -0.70 8.47
CA GLN A 50 -9.56 -0.39 7.14
C GLN A 50 -8.17 0.21 7.20
N VAL A 51 -7.36 -0.17 6.21
CA VAL A 51 -6.09 0.45 5.88
C VAL A 51 -6.22 1.06 4.50
N VAL A 52 -5.81 2.33 4.38
CA VAL A 52 -5.95 3.13 3.17
C VAL A 52 -4.60 3.69 2.79
N HIS A 53 -4.21 3.56 1.53
CA HIS A 53 -2.95 4.10 1.05
C HIS A 53 -3.01 4.53 -0.40
N VAL A 54 -2.25 5.59 -0.71
CA VAL A 54 -2.20 6.21 -2.04
C VAL A 54 -0.80 6.09 -2.61
N TRP A 55 -0.74 5.66 -3.88
CA TRP A 55 0.50 5.51 -4.64
C TRP A 55 0.43 6.36 -5.92
N SER A 56 1.50 7.08 -6.24
CA SER A 56 1.59 7.86 -7.48
C SER A 56 2.41 7.15 -8.56
N TYR A 57 1.97 7.33 -9.81
CA TYR A 57 2.58 6.78 -11.02
C TYR A 57 2.48 7.80 -12.16
N THR A 58 3.38 7.73 -13.14
CA THR A 58 3.37 8.61 -14.32
C THR A 58 2.12 8.36 -15.17
N ASP A 59 1.77 7.10 -15.39
CA ASP A 59 0.60 6.66 -16.15
C ASP A 59 0.16 5.23 -15.75
N MET A 60 -0.88 4.71 -16.42
CA MET A 60 -1.41 3.37 -16.17
C MET A 60 -0.44 2.24 -16.57
N ALA A 61 0.37 2.45 -17.62
CA ALA A 61 1.30 1.43 -18.11
C ALA A 61 2.48 1.24 -17.13
N GLU A 62 3.03 2.32 -16.59
CA GLU A 62 4.03 2.27 -15.53
C GLU A 62 3.46 1.58 -14.27
N ARG A 63 2.24 1.94 -13.88
CA ARG A 63 1.56 1.34 -12.72
C ARG A 63 1.44 -0.17 -12.86
N ASP A 64 1.03 -0.66 -14.03
CA ASP A 64 0.89 -2.11 -14.25
C ASP A 64 2.25 -2.82 -14.27
N ARG A 65 3.27 -2.25 -14.94
CA ARG A 65 4.64 -2.80 -14.98
C ARG A 65 5.25 -2.91 -13.58
N LEU A 66 5.27 -1.81 -12.83
CA LEU A 66 5.90 -1.76 -11.50
C LEU A 66 5.19 -2.67 -10.48
N ARG A 67 3.87 -2.84 -10.60
CA ARG A 67 3.13 -3.80 -9.76
C ARG A 67 3.48 -5.25 -10.08
N GLN A 68 3.72 -5.57 -11.35
CA GLN A 68 4.16 -6.89 -11.75
C GLN A 68 5.57 -7.19 -11.23
N GLU A 69 6.49 -6.23 -11.37
CA GLU A 69 7.86 -6.35 -10.84
C GLU A 69 7.86 -6.56 -9.32
N LEU A 70 7.07 -5.78 -8.57
CA LEU A 70 6.91 -5.95 -7.12
C LEU A 70 6.43 -7.36 -6.74
N GLY A 71 5.56 -7.97 -7.55
CA GLY A 71 5.07 -9.34 -7.31
C GLY A 71 6.12 -10.44 -7.48
N THR A 72 7.33 -10.09 -7.93
CA THR A 72 8.47 -11.01 -8.10
C THR A 72 9.58 -10.79 -7.08
N VAL A 73 9.42 -9.82 -6.17
CA VAL A 73 10.40 -9.51 -5.13
C VAL A 73 10.22 -10.45 -3.94
N ASP A 74 11.29 -11.12 -3.53
CA ASP A 74 11.34 -11.90 -2.30
C ASP A 74 11.41 -10.94 -1.09
N ALA A 75 10.53 -11.18 -0.11
CA ALA A 75 10.42 -10.40 1.13
C ALA A 75 11.36 -10.90 2.23
#